data_AF-A0A231VPB8-F1
#
_entry.id   AF-A0A231VPB8-F1
#
_cell.length_a   1.000
_cell.length_b   1.000
_cell.length_c   1.000
_cell.angle_alpha   90.00
_cell.angle_beta   90.00
_cell.angle_gamma   90.00
#
_symmetry.space_group_name_H-M   'P 1'
#
loop_
_entity.id
_entity.type
_entity.pdbx_description
1 polymer ?
#
loop_
_entity_poly.entity_id
_entity_poly.type
_entity_poly.pdbx_seq_one_letter_code
_entity_poly.pdbx_strand_id
1 'polypeptide(L)' 'MIMTTVPIKGVVSSDDDAEVYEFFGYSTVTPSAVKDALSTANGQNIVAEINSPGGDVFAGSEIYTALKNY' A
#
# COMPACT_ATOMS: atom_id res chain seq x y z
N MET A 1 6.44 16.31 16.37
CA MET A 1 6.81 15.71 15.08
C MET A 1 5.51 15.36 14.36
N ILE A 2 5.36 15.75 13.10
CA ILE A 2 4.21 15.34 12.28
C ILE A 2 4.51 13.92 11.79
N MET A 3 3.57 13.00 11.93
CA MET A 3 3.67 11.65 11.38
C MET A 3 2.62 11.50 10.28
N THR A 4 3.04 10.97 9.14
CA THR A 4 2.15 10.70 8.01
C THR A 4 1.70 9.25 8.03
N THR A 5 0.40 9.01 7.91
CA THR A 5 -0.14 7.65 7.84
C THR A 5 -0.01 7.10 6.42
N VAL A 6 0.55 5.89 6.29
CA VAL A 6 0.59 5.12 5.05
C VAL A 6 -0.43 3.98 5.19
N PRO A 7 -1.60 4.07 4.53
CA PRO A 7 -2.64 3.06 4.67
C PRO A 7 -2.29 1.80 3.87
N ILE A 8 -2.33 0.64 4.52
CA ILE A 8 -2.21 -0.67 3.89
C ILE A 8 -3.48 -1.45 4.23
N LYS A 9 -4.57 -1.13 3.52
CA LYS A 9 -5.92 -1.58 3.84
C LYS A 9 -6.56 -2.28 2.64
N GLY A 10 -7.28 -3.37 2.90
CA GLY A 10 -7.89 -4.18 1.84
C GLY A 10 -6.95 -5.25 1.29
N VAL A 11 -7.40 -5.94 0.23
CA VAL A 11 -6.61 -7.01 -0.42
C VAL A 11 -5.35 -6.42 -1.03
N VAL A 12 -4.20 -7.04 -0.79
CA VAL A 12 -2.96 -6.69 -1.49
C VAL A 12 -3.06 -7.19 -2.93
N SER A 13 -3.04 -6.29 -3.91
CA SER A 13 -3.15 -6.65 -5.33
C SER A 13 -2.05 -6.00 -6.16
N SER A 14 -1.85 -6.50 -7.37
CA SER A 14 -1.06 -5.81 -8.39
C SER A 14 -1.79 -4.53 -8.83
N ASP A 15 -1.05 -3.56 -9.38
CA ASP A 15 -1.66 -2.36 -9.95
C ASP A 15 -2.64 -2.68 -11.09
N ASP A 16 -2.36 -3.74 -11.87
CA ASP A 16 -3.20 -4.16 -12.99
C ASP A 16 -4.50 -4.84 -12.54
N ASP A 17 -4.51 -5.51 -11.39
CA ASP A 17 -5.70 -6.21 -10.86
C ASP A 17 -6.58 -5.31 -9.98
N ALA A 18 -6.13 -4.11 -9.63
CA ALA A 18 -6.82 -3.23 -8.70
C ALA A 18 -8.26 -2.92 -9.13
N GLU A 19 -8.46 -2.57 -10.40
CA GLU A 19 -9.77 -2.29 -10.98
C GLU A 19 -10.71 -3.52 -10.92
N VAL A 20 -10.16 -4.74 -10.98
CA VAL A 20 -10.95 -5.97 -10.87
C VAL A 20 -11.48 -6.12 -9.45
N TYR A 21 -10.65 -5.91 -8.43
CA TYR A 21 -11.10 -5.96 -7.04
C TYR A 21 -12.16 -4.89 -6.75
N GLU A 22 -11.93 -3.67 -7.21
CA GLU A 22 -12.85 -2.55 -7.05
C GLU A 22 -14.18 -2.81 -7.76
N PHE A 23 -14.17 -3.40 -8.96
CA PHE A 23 -15.38 -3.79 -9.68
C PHE A 23 -16.26 -4.76 -8.88
N PHE A 24 -15.65 -5.69 -8.13
CA PHE A 24 -16.38 -6.60 -7.24
C PHE A 24 -16.70 -6.00 -5.86
N GLY A 25 -16.38 -4.72 -5.63
CA GLY A 25 -16.68 -4.01 -4.38
C GLY A 25 -15.69 -4.31 -3.24
N TYR A 26 -14.53 -4.90 -3.55
CA TYR A 26 -13.48 -5.09 -2.56
C TYR A 26 -12.59 -3.85 -2.47
N SER A 27 -12.23 -3.45 -1.25
CA SER A 27 -11.11 -2.53 -1.07
C SER A 27 -9.78 -3.24 -1.35
N THR A 28 -8.87 -2.54 -2.00
CA THR A 28 -7.54 -3.07 -2.32
C THR A 28 -6.45 -2.03 -2.07
N VAL A 29 -5.23 -2.50 -1.87
CA VAL A 29 -4.02 -1.67 -1.80
C VAL A 29 -2.97 -2.25 -2.75
N THR A 30 -2.33 -1.37 -3.51
CA THR A 30 -1.35 -1.73 -4.54
C THR A 30 0.03 -1.14 -4.22
N PRO A 31 1.11 -1.61 -4.88
CA PRO A 31 2.43 -1.04 -4.75
C PRO A 31 2.50 0.45 -5.10
N SER A 32 1.84 0.91 -6.17
CA SER A 32 1.85 2.32 -6.55
C SER A 32 1.18 3.20 -5.48
N ALA A 33 0.02 2.79 -4.96
CA ALA A 33 -0.69 3.53 -3.91
C ALA A 33 0.17 3.72 -2.65
N VAL A 34 0.92 2.69 -2.25
CA VAL A 34 1.85 2.80 -1.11
C VAL A 34 3.01 3.74 -1.44
N LYS A 35 3.63 3.63 -2.62
CA LYS A 35 4.73 4.52 -3.04
C LYS A 35 4.30 5.97 -3.11
N ASP A 36 3.09 6.26 -3.55
CA ASP A 36 2.54 7.62 -3.61
C ASP A 36 2.31 8.20 -2.21
N ALA A 37 1.81 7.39 -1.28
CA ALA A 37 1.67 7.78 0.12
C ALA A 37 3.04 8.06 0.77
N LEU A 38 4.05 7.24 0.47
CA LEU A 38 5.43 7.45 0.91
C LEU A 38 6.03 8.72 0.29
N SER A 39 5.86 8.94 -1.01
CA SER A 39 6.32 10.17 -1.68
C SER A 39 5.70 11.42 -1.05
N THR A 40 4.41 11.38 -0.73
CA THR A 40 3.70 12.45 -0.03
C THR A 40 4.26 12.71 1.37
N ALA A 41 4.70 11.65 2.07
CA ALA A 41 5.32 11.77 3.38
C ALA A 41 6.75 12.38 3.33
N ASN A 42 7.39 12.41 2.15
CA ASN A 42 8.60 13.21 1.86
C ASN A 42 9.73 13.07 2.90
N GLY A 43 10.06 11.83 3.27
CA GLY A 43 11.12 11.49 4.22
C GLY A 43 10.79 11.80 5.69
N GLN A 44 9.56 12.20 6.00
CA GLN A 44 9.09 12.29 7.38
C GLN A 44 8.80 10.90 7.95
N ASN A 45 8.81 10.80 9.28
CA ASN A 45 8.39 9.58 9.97
C ASN A 45 6.96 9.19 9.57
N ILE A 46 6.76 7.92 9.26
CA ILE A 46 5.47 7.36 8.89
C ILE A 46 4.93 6.40 9.94
N VAL A 47 3.61 6.20 9.90
CA VAL A 47 2.92 5.10 10.56
C VAL A 47 2.27 4.24 9.48
N ALA A 48 2.74 3.02 9.30
CA ALA A 48 2.10 2.04 8.44
C ALA A 48 0.86 1.48 9.15
N GLU A 49 -0.33 1.80 8.65
CA GLU A 49 -1.60 1.37 9.23
C GLU A 49 -2.13 0.15 8.47
N ILE A 50 -1.92 -1.04 9.03
CA ILE A 50 -2.21 -2.32 8.37
C ILE A 50 -3.57 -2.86 8.80
N ASN A 51 -4.49 -3.00 7.85
CA ASN A 51 -5.73 -3.74 7.98
C ASN A 51 -6.00 -4.49 6.66
N SER A 52 -5.21 -5.52 6.41
CA SER A 52 -5.23 -6.29 5.17
C SER A 52 -5.31 -7.79 5.48
N PRO A 53 -6.13 -8.56 4.72
CA PRO A 53 -6.11 -10.02 4.78
C PRO A 53 -4.90 -10.65 4.03
N GLY A 54 -4.01 -9.84 3.44
CA GLY A 54 -2.98 -10.29 2.50
C GLY A 54 -3.47 -10.26 1.06
N GLY A 55 -2.83 -11.04 0.18
CA GLY A 55 -3.17 -11.11 -1.24
C GLY A 55 -1.98 -11.55 -2.10
N ASP A 56 -1.73 -10.83 -3.19
CA ASP A 56 -0.65 -11.13 -4.13
C ASP A 56 0.75 -10.99 -3.47
N VAL A 57 1.56 -12.03 -3.62
CA VAL A 57 2.88 -12.13 -2.96
C VAL A 57 3.89 -11.18 -3.60
N PHE A 58 3.79 -10.92 -4.90
CA PHE A 58 4.72 -10.02 -5.59
C PHE A 58 4.45 -8.56 -5.22
N ALA A 59 3.19 -8.15 -5.23
CA ALA A 59 2.74 -6.85 -4.75
C ALA A 59 3.14 -6.63 -3.28
N GLY A 60 2.93 -7.64 -2.43
CA GLY A 60 3.37 -7.59 -1.03
C GLY A 60 4.89 -7.40 -0.89
N SER A 61 5.68 -8.09 -1.71
CA SER A 61 7.15 -8.00 -1.72
C SER A 61 7.64 -6.62 -2.20
N GLU A 62 6.93 -6.01 -3.15
CA GLU A 62 7.23 -4.68 -3.65
C GLU A 62 6.87 -3.60 -2.63
N ILE A 63 5.72 -3.71 -1.96
CA ILE A 63 5.33 -2.86 -0.82
C ILE A 63 6.38 -2.94 0.29
N TYR A 64 6.82 -4.15 0.67
CA TYR A 64 7.89 -4.34 1.65
C TYR A 64 9.17 -3.60 1.24
N THR A 65 9.58 -3.74 -0.03
CA THR A 65 10.78 -3.11 -0.55
C THR A 65 10.67 -1.58 -0.54
N ALA A 66 9.50 -1.04 -0.90
CA ALA A 66 9.22 0.39 -0.85
C ALA A 66 9.32 0.93 0.59
N LEU A 67 8.69 0.25 1.56
CA LEU A 67 8.76 0.62 2.98
C LEU A 67 10.17 0.52 3.55
N LYS A 68 10.95 -0.48 3.13
CA LYS A 68 12.33 -0.67 3.58
C LYS A 68 13.29 0.42 3.06
N ASN A 69 13.01 0.96 1.88
CA ASN A 69 13.84 1.97 1.22
C ASN A 69 13.44 3.41 1.56
N TYR A 70 12.27 3.61 2.16
CA TYR A 70 11.74 4.90 2.58
C TYR A 70 12.35 5.35 3.91
#